data_AF-A0A399N6U0-F1
#
_entry.id   AF-A0A399N6U0-F1
#
_cell.length_a   1.000
_cell.length_b   1.000
_cell.length_c   1.000
_cell.angle_alpha   90.00
_cell.angle_beta   90.00
_cell.angle_gamma   90.00
#
_symmetry.space_group_name_H-M   'P 1'
#
loop_
_entity.id
_entity.type
_entity.pdbx_description
1 polymer ?
#
loop_
_entity_poly.entity_id
_entity_poly.type
_entity_poly.pdbx_seq_one_letter_code
_entity_poly.pdbx_strand_id
1 'polypeptide(L)'
;LVVEVPGSVVAEVEAVAAALPVVALAVGHRLSLRRVVDEREARWRIALLGELLEAGDSPGAGLLRRALELGWRVEGWHMGIRVVSRQDADLVGRRYELIEALAAEGLDVGVVEQGDGWAAWISFALEPDVPTAHAAARAVR
;
A
#
# COMPACT_ATOMS: atom_id res chain seq x y z
N LEU A 1 -5.94 10.99 56.06
CA LEU A 1 -6.88 12.01 55.56
C LEU A 1 -6.90 11.88 54.04
N VAL A 2 -7.82 11.07 53.51
CA VAL A 2 -8.13 11.02 52.08
C VAL A 2 -9.47 11.73 51.95
N VAL A 3 -9.49 12.86 51.25
CA VAL A 3 -10.72 13.59 50.96
C VAL A 3 -11.16 13.14 49.58
N GLU A 4 -12.16 12.27 49.51
CA GLU A 4 -12.90 12.09 48.26
C GLU A 4 -13.73 13.36 48.04
N VAL A 5 -13.41 14.10 46.97
CA VAL A 5 -14.17 15.26 46.55
C VAL A 5 -15.31 14.76 45.66
N PRO A 6 -16.58 14.82 46.10
CA PRO A 6 -17.71 14.47 45.27
C PRO A 6 -17.78 15.51 44.14
N GLY A 7 -17.36 15.11 42.93
CA GLY A 7 -17.30 16.00 41.78
C GLY A 7 -16.03 15.88 40.92
N SER A 8 -14.95 15.24 41.40
CA SER A 8 -13.73 15.10 40.57
C SER A 8 -14.01 14.32 39.29
N VAL A 9 -14.76 13.21 39.38
CA VAL A 9 -15.12 12.39 38.22
C VAL A 9 -16.00 13.14 37.22
N VAL A 10 -16.93 13.98 37.70
CA VAL A 10 -17.80 14.78 36.82
C VAL A 10 -16.99 15.87 36.12
N ALA A 11 -16.14 16.59 36.86
CA ALA A 11 -15.27 17.63 36.30
C ALA A 11 -14.23 17.05 35.31
N GLU A 12 -13.70 15.86 35.59
CA GLU A 12 -12.80 15.13 34.67
C GLU A 12 -13.52 14.74 33.38
N VAL A 13 -14.76 14.21 33.47
CA VAL A 13 -15.56 13.86 32.30
C VAL A 13 -15.91 15.09 31.47
N GLU A 14 -16.29 16.20 32.10
CA GLU A 14 -16.56 17.48 31.41
C GLU A 14 -15.30 18.04 30.74
N ALA A 15 -14.15 17.97 31.41
CA ALA A 15 -12.87 18.39 30.84
C ALA A 15 -12.49 17.54 29.61
N VAL A 16 -12.66 16.21 29.69
CA VAL A 16 -12.44 15.32 28.54
C VAL A 16 -13.42 15.63 27.42
N ALA A 17 -14.70 15.79 27.72
CA ALA A 17 -15.73 16.11 26.74
C ALA A 17 -15.45 17.46 26.04
N ALA A 18 -14.98 18.45 26.77
CA ALA A 18 -14.59 19.74 26.22
C ALA A 18 -13.31 19.67 25.36
N ALA A 19 -12.38 18.77 25.69
CA ALA A 19 -11.15 18.57 24.93
C ALA A 19 -11.36 17.73 23.65
N LEU A 20 -12.32 16.80 23.66
CA LEU A 20 -12.58 15.87 22.55
C LEU A 20 -12.75 16.57 21.18
N PRO A 21 -13.53 17.66 21.02
CA PRO A 21 -13.64 18.36 19.74
C PRO A 21 -12.30 18.91 19.22
N VAL A 22 -11.46 19.43 20.10
CA VAL A 22 -10.14 19.98 19.74
C VAL A 22 -9.22 18.85 19.29
N VAL A 23 -9.22 17.73 20.02
CA VAL A 23 -8.46 16.52 19.67
C VAL A 23 -8.96 15.94 18.33
N ALA A 24 -10.27 15.85 18.15
CA ALA A 24 -10.88 15.34 16.93
C ALA A 24 -10.48 16.16 15.69
N LEU A 25 -10.43 17.49 15.81
CA LEU A 25 -9.95 18.36 14.73
C LEU A 25 -8.48 18.10 14.40
N ALA A 26 -7.61 18.02 15.40
CA ALA A 26 -6.19 17.77 15.21
C ALA A 26 -5.93 16.39 14.57
N VAL A 27 -6.63 15.35 15.04
CA VAL A 27 -6.56 14.00 14.48
C VAL A 27 -7.08 13.97 13.05
N GLY A 28 -8.25 14.59 12.79
CA GLY A 28 -8.82 14.69 11.44
C GLY A 28 -7.86 15.35 10.47
N HIS A 29 -7.29 16.50 10.83
CA HIS A 29 -6.28 17.18 10.02
C HIS A 29 -5.05 16.31 9.74
N ARG A 30 -4.53 15.62 10.77
CA ARG A 30 -3.39 14.71 10.62
C ARG A 30 -3.69 13.57 9.66
N LEU A 31 -4.88 12.98 9.74
CA LEU A 31 -5.32 11.91 8.84
C LEU A 31 -5.49 12.42 7.40
N SER A 32 -6.06 13.61 7.20
CA SER A 32 -6.17 14.24 5.88
C SER A 32 -4.81 14.48 5.25
N LEU A 33 -3.83 14.99 6.01
CA LEU A 33 -2.47 15.19 5.50
C LEU A 33 -1.79 13.88 5.12
N ARG A 34 -1.95 12.82 5.93
CA ARG A 34 -1.43 11.48 5.60
C ARG A 34 -2.04 10.96 4.30
N ARG A 35 -3.35 11.07 4.16
CA ARG A 35 -4.06 10.66 2.94
C ARG A 35 -3.49 11.31 1.68
N VAL A 36 -3.20 12.61 1.71
CA VAL A 36 -2.60 13.32 0.57
C VAL A 36 -1.21 12.77 0.22
N VAL A 37 -0.39 12.44 1.22
CA VAL A 37 0.93 11.85 1.00
C VAL A 37 0.79 10.47 0.38
N ASP A 38 -0.06 9.61 0.94
CA ASP A 38 -0.27 8.24 0.46
C ASP A 38 -0.77 8.22 -1.00
N GLU A 39 -1.72 9.10 -1.33
CA GLU A 39 -2.22 9.24 -2.70
C GLU A 39 -1.15 9.79 -3.66
N ARG A 40 -0.28 10.70 -3.20
CA ARG A 40 0.82 11.20 -4.03
C ARG A 40 1.83 10.10 -4.32
N GLU A 41 2.17 9.30 -3.32
CA GLU A 41 3.06 8.14 -3.51
C GLU A 41 2.43 7.10 -4.44
N ALA A 42 1.13 6.84 -4.30
CA ALA A 42 0.39 5.96 -5.21
C ALA A 42 0.45 6.47 -6.66
N ARG A 43 0.17 7.76 -6.89
CA ARG A 43 0.30 8.37 -8.22
C ARG A 43 1.72 8.24 -8.78
N TRP A 44 2.74 8.38 -7.94
CA TRP A 44 4.13 8.24 -8.35
C TRP A 44 4.46 6.79 -8.77
N ARG A 45 4.01 5.80 -7.99
CA ARG A 45 4.14 4.37 -8.34
C ARG A 45 3.42 4.03 -9.65
N ILE A 46 2.18 4.52 -9.82
CA ILE A 46 1.39 4.30 -11.04
C ILE A 46 2.13 4.86 -12.26
N ALA A 47 2.58 6.11 -12.17
CA ALA A 47 3.31 6.75 -13.26
C ALA A 47 4.59 5.98 -13.61
N LEU A 48 5.36 5.57 -12.59
CA LEU A 48 6.60 4.83 -12.81
C LEU A 48 6.38 3.47 -13.46
N LEU A 49 5.36 2.72 -13.05
CA LEU A 49 5.00 1.47 -13.73
C LEU A 49 4.59 1.74 -15.18
N GLY A 50 3.80 2.77 -15.43
CA GLY A 50 3.42 3.19 -16.78
C GLY A 50 4.65 3.49 -17.66
N GLU A 51 5.57 4.31 -17.15
CA GLU A 51 6.83 4.63 -17.84
C GLU A 51 7.67 3.37 -18.14
N LEU A 52 7.73 2.39 -17.22
CA LEU A 52 8.43 1.12 -17.43
C LEU A 52 7.78 0.27 -18.51
N LEU A 53 6.44 0.16 -18.50
CA LEU A 53 5.70 -0.59 -19.50
C LEU A 53 5.83 0.05 -20.90
N GLU A 54 5.82 1.37 -20.98
CA GLU A 54 6.01 2.11 -22.24
C GLU A 54 7.43 1.97 -22.79
N ALA A 55 8.45 1.93 -21.91
CA ALA A 55 9.85 1.79 -22.32
C ALA A 55 10.20 0.38 -22.83
N GLY A 56 9.41 -0.64 -22.48
CA GLY A 56 9.60 -2.02 -22.94
C GLY A 56 10.98 -2.57 -22.59
N ASP A 57 11.68 -3.13 -23.59
CA ASP A 57 12.97 -3.81 -23.41
C ASP A 57 14.18 -2.86 -23.26
N SER A 58 13.98 -1.54 -23.32
CA SER A 58 15.08 -0.57 -23.29
C SER A 58 14.80 0.64 -22.37
N PRO A 59 14.50 0.41 -21.08
CA PRO A 59 14.33 1.49 -20.12
C PRO A 59 15.63 2.26 -19.89
N GLY A 60 15.55 3.59 -19.93
CA GLY A 60 16.69 4.45 -19.65
C GLY A 60 17.18 4.33 -18.20
N ALA A 61 18.48 4.55 -17.96
CA ALA A 61 19.10 4.39 -16.64
C ALA A 61 18.43 5.23 -15.52
N GLY A 62 17.90 6.41 -15.85
CA GLY A 62 17.17 7.24 -14.89
C GLY A 62 15.83 6.66 -14.46
N LEU A 63 15.16 5.91 -15.34
CA LEU A 63 13.92 5.20 -15.03
C LEU A 63 14.19 3.99 -14.13
N LEU A 64 15.20 3.19 -14.47
CA LEU A 64 15.64 2.06 -13.67
C LEU A 64 16.05 2.48 -12.25
N ARG A 65 16.77 3.60 -12.12
CA ARG A 65 17.18 4.13 -10.81
C ARG A 65 15.99 4.46 -9.91
N ARG A 66 14.97 5.13 -10.46
CA ARG A 66 13.75 5.47 -9.70
C ARG A 66 13.00 4.21 -9.23
N ALA A 67 12.97 3.16 -10.06
CA ALA A 67 12.36 1.89 -9.68
C ALA A 67 13.13 1.20 -8.55
N LEU A 68 14.46 1.18 -8.63
CA LEU A 68 15.32 0.65 -7.55
C LEU A 68 15.18 1.44 -6.25
N GLU A 69 15.03 2.76 -6.30
CA GLU A 69 14.76 3.60 -5.13
C GLU A 69 13.44 3.26 -4.43
N LEU A 70 12.45 2.74 -5.17
CA LEU A 70 11.21 2.20 -4.62
C LEU A 70 11.32 0.74 -4.16
N GLY A 71 12.53 0.17 -4.19
CA GLY A 71 12.79 -1.23 -3.86
C GLY A 71 12.32 -2.22 -4.92
N TRP A 72 11.99 -1.76 -6.13
CA TRP A 72 11.53 -2.66 -7.18
C TRP A 72 12.71 -3.38 -7.81
N ARG A 73 12.59 -4.71 -7.90
CA ARG A 73 13.45 -5.49 -8.78
C ARG A 73 13.07 -5.20 -10.23
N VAL A 74 14.01 -4.67 -10.98
CA VAL A 74 13.87 -4.36 -12.42
C VAL A 74 14.56 -5.38 -13.34
N GLU A 75 15.41 -6.24 -12.77
CA GLU A 75 16.11 -7.27 -13.52
C GLU A 75 15.46 -8.64 -13.36
N GLY A 76 15.51 -9.42 -14.43
CA GLY A 76 15.01 -10.78 -14.48
C GLY A 76 13.67 -10.87 -15.20
N TRP A 77 12.90 -11.89 -14.84
CA TRP A 77 11.61 -12.17 -15.44
C TRP A 77 10.49 -11.80 -14.48
N HIS A 78 9.48 -11.10 -14.97
CA HIS A 78 8.37 -10.64 -14.14
C HIS A 78 7.06 -11.26 -14.63
N MET A 79 6.34 -11.92 -13.74
CA MET A 79 4.99 -12.41 -14.01
C MET A 79 3.99 -11.40 -13.45
N GLY A 80 3.23 -10.76 -14.34
CA GLY A 80 2.17 -9.83 -13.96
C GLY A 80 0.92 -10.52 -13.41
N ILE A 81 0.31 -9.90 -12.42
CA ILE A 81 -0.91 -10.31 -11.75
C ILE A 81 -1.86 -9.11 -11.73
N ARG A 82 -3.10 -9.33 -12.16
CA ARG A 82 -4.17 -8.33 -12.04
C ARG A 82 -5.08 -8.71 -10.89
N VAL A 83 -5.14 -7.86 -9.86
CA VAL A 83 -6.05 -8.01 -8.73
C VAL A 83 -7.18 -7.01 -8.91
N VAL A 84 -8.42 -7.48 -9.02
CA VAL A 84 -9.60 -6.62 -9.19
C VAL A 84 -10.40 -6.60 -7.90
N SER A 85 -10.76 -5.42 -7.41
CA SER A 85 -11.66 -5.30 -6.27
C SER A 85 -13.12 -5.45 -6.74
N ARG A 86 -13.87 -6.34 -6.06
CA ARG A 86 -15.31 -6.55 -6.37
C ARG A 86 -16.22 -5.45 -5.80
N GLN A 87 -15.70 -4.64 -4.89
CA GLN A 87 -16.41 -3.54 -4.24
C GLN A 87 -15.58 -2.27 -4.34
N ASP A 88 -16.21 -1.12 -4.16
CA ASP A 88 -15.49 0.14 -4.03
C ASP A 88 -14.58 0.05 -2.80
N ALA A 89 -13.28 0.00 -3.03
CA ALA A 89 -12.27 -0.27 -2.02
C ALA A 89 -11.26 0.87 -1.99
N ASP A 90 -10.81 1.23 -0.80
CA ASP A 90 -9.69 2.16 -0.64
C ASP A 90 -8.39 1.51 -1.11
N LEU A 91 -8.12 1.56 -2.42
CA LEU A 91 -7.01 0.85 -3.05
C LEU A 91 -5.65 1.26 -2.47
N VAL A 92 -5.51 2.55 -2.17
CA VAL A 92 -4.30 3.11 -1.57
C VAL A 92 -4.17 2.65 -0.12
N GLY A 93 -5.24 2.80 0.67
CA GLY A 93 -5.23 2.40 2.08
C GLY A 93 -5.05 0.90 2.31
N ARG A 94 -5.54 0.06 1.39
CA ARG A 94 -5.51 -1.41 1.52
C ARG A 94 -4.35 -2.09 0.77
N ARG A 95 -3.46 -1.31 0.15
CA ARG A 95 -2.28 -1.87 -0.56
C ARG A 95 -1.44 -2.78 0.35
N TYR A 96 -1.18 -2.36 1.58
CA TYR A 96 -0.38 -3.15 2.52
C TYR A 96 -1.09 -4.43 2.96
N GLU A 97 -2.42 -4.40 3.15
CA GLU A 97 -3.20 -5.62 3.42
C GLU A 97 -3.07 -6.63 2.27
N LEU A 98 -3.07 -6.17 1.02
CA LEU A 98 -2.87 -7.04 -0.14
C LEU A 98 -1.44 -7.62 -0.17
N ILE A 99 -0.43 -6.80 0.12
CA ILE A 99 0.97 -7.27 0.19
C ILE A 99 1.11 -8.33 1.29
N GLU A 100 0.54 -8.09 2.48
CA GLU A 100 0.57 -9.04 3.59
C GLU A 100 -0.18 -10.34 3.27
N ALA A 101 -1.34 -10.24 2.61
CA ALA A 101 -2.10 -11.42 2.18
C ALA A 101 -1.30 -12.27 1.17
N LEU A 102 -0.64 -11.65 0.20
CA LEU A 102 0.20 -12.36 -0.77
C LEU A 102 1.47 -12.92 -0.12
N ALA A 103 2.07 -12.20 0.82
CA ALA A 103 3.21 -12.67 1.59
C ALA A 103 2.87 -13.87 2.48
N ALA A 104 1.66 -13.93 3.02
CA ALA A 104 1.17 -15.09 3.78
C ALA A 104 1.09 -16.37 2.93
N GLU A 105 0.88 -16.24 1.61
CA GLU A 105 0.94 -17.32 0.63
C GLU A 105 2.38 -17.62 0.14
N GLY A 106 3.39 -16.98 0.75
CA GLY A 106 4.80 -17.14 0.40
C GLY A 106 5.22 -16.38 -0.85
N LEU A 107 4.44 -15.40 -1.30
CA LEU A 107 4.74 -14.61 -2.49
C LEU A 107 5.40 -13.27 -2.12
N ASP A 108 6.61 -13.05 -2.62
CA ASP A 108 7.23 -11.73 -2.64
C ASP A 108 6.79 -10.98 -3.91
N VAL A 109 6.01 -9.92 -3.72
CA VAL A 109 5.30 -9.23 -4.79
C VAL A 109 5.57 -7.73 -4.78
N GLY A 110 5.85 -7.20 -5.96
CA GLY A 110 5.64 -5.78 -6.20
C GLY A 110 4.15 -5.52 -6.37
N VAL A 111 3.61 -4.47 -5.76
CA VAL A 111 2.19 -4.11 -5.85
C VAL A 111 2.04 -2.61 -6.05
N VAL A 112 1.23 -2.23 -7.03
CA VAL A 112 0.81 -0.86 -7.29
C VAL A 112 -0.69 -0.79 -7.57
N GLU A 113 -1.29 0.32 -7.20
CA GLU A 113 -2.68 0.64 -7.48
C GLU A 113 -2.89 0.77 -9.00
N GLN A 114 -4.00 0.30 -9.56
CA GLN A 114 -4.27 0.43 -11.00
C GLN A 114 -5.77 0.26 -11.31
N GLY A 115 -6.45 1.33 -11.74
CA GLY A 115 -7.86 1.27 -12.14
C GLY A 115 -8.77 0.85 -10.97
N ASP A 116 -9.52 -0.24 -11.14
CA ASP A 116 -10.44 -0.84 -10.16
C ASP A 116 -9.77 -1.83 -9.18
N GLY A 117 -8.44 -1.78 -9.05
CA GLY A 117 -7.71 -2.72 -8.22
C GLY A 117 -6.21 -2.45 -8.17
N TRP A 118 -5.42 -3.52 -8.26
CA TRP A 118 -3.96 -3.45 -8.22
C TRP A 118 -3.33 -4.23 -9.37
N ALA A 119 -2.21 -3.72 -9.88
CA ALA A 119 -1.22 -4.53 -10.56
C ALA A 119 -0.24 -5.06 -9.52
N ALA A 120 0.03 -6.35 -9.59
CA ALA A 120 1.09 -6.98 -8.83
C ALA A 120 2.02 -7.75 -9.76
N TRP A 121 3.23 -8.04 -9.32
CA TRP A 121 4.12 -8.92 -10.07
C TRP A 121 5.02 -9.73 -9.15
N ILE A 122 5.34 -10.94 -9.60
CA ILE A 122 6.35 -11.80 -9.00
C ILE A 122 7.59 -11.73 -9.87
N SER A 123 8.77 -11.66 -9.25
CA SER A 123 10.04 -11.56 -9.97
C SER A 123 10.85 -12.85 -9.85
N PHE A 124 11.45 -13.28 -10.95
CA PHE A 124 12.31 -14.45 -11.06
C PHE A 124 13.67 -14.03 -11.59
N ALA A 125 14.74 -14.65 -11.08
CA ALA A 125 16.09 -14.36 -11.58
C ALA A 125 16.31 -14.84 -13.02
N LEU A 126 15.65 -15.95 -13.39
CA LEU A 126 15.67 -16.56 -14.71
C LEU A 126 14.23 -16.77 -15.19
N GLU A 127 14.07 -17.06 -16.49
CA GLU A 127 12.76 -17.39 -17.03
C GLU A 127 12.19 -18.60 -16.26
N PRO A 128 11.02 -18.48 -15.62
CA PRO A 128 10.43 -19.59 -14.90
C PRO A 128 10.00 -20.66 -15.90
N ASP A 129 10.24 -21.93 -15.56
CA ASP A 129 9.65 -23.02 -16.33
C ASP A 129 8.12 -23.08 -16.11
N VAL A 130 7.43 -23.85 -16.96
CA VAL A 130 5.97 -23.99 -16.90
C VAL A 130 5.49 -24.47 -15.52
N PRO A 131 6.10 -25.49 -14.88
CA PRO A 131 5.75 -25.88 -13.51
C PRO A 131 5.85 -24.75 -12.48
N THR A 132 6.95 -23.99 -12.46
CA THR A 132 7.16 -22.87 -11.55
C THR A 132 6.13 -21.77 -11.80
N ALA A 133 5.89 -21.43 -13.07
CA ALA A 133 4.88 -20.45 -13.44
C ALA A 133 3.47 -20.88 -12.98
N HIS A 134 3.12 -22.16 -13.16
CA HIS A 134 1.84 -22.71 -12.71
C HIS A 134 1.71 -22.75 -11.18
N ALA A 135 2.79 -23.02 -10.45
CA ALA A 135 2.79 -22.99 -8.99
C ALA A 135 2.53 -21.57 -8.47
N ALA A 136 3.23 -20.57 -9.03
CA ALA A 136 3.02 -19.16 -8.71
C ALA A 136 1.57 -18.72 -9.01
N ALA A 137 1.03 -19.09 -10.17
CA ALA A 137 -0.35 -18.77 -10.53
C ALA A 137 -1.40 -19.39 -9.59
N ARG A 138 -1.14 -20.57 -9.02
CA ARG A 138 -2.04 -21.21 -8.05
C ARG A 138 -2.00 -20.54 -6.67
N ALA A 139 -0.86 -20.03 -6.24
CA ALA A 139 -0.71 -19.37 -4.94
C ALA A 139 -1.45 -18.03 -4.85
N VAL A 140 -1.78 -17.43 -6.00
CA VAL A 140 -2.52 -16.15 -6.08
C VAL A 140 -4.05 -16.34 -6.03
N ARG A 141 -4.54 -17.58 -6.16
CA ARG A 141 -5.96 -17.90 -6.38
C ARG A 141 -6.71 -18.24 -5.09
#